data_AF-A0A401QCS8-F1
#
_entry.id   AF-A0A401QCS8-F1
#
_cell.length_a   1.000
_cell.length_b   1.000
_cell.length_c   1.000
_cell.angle_alpha   90.00
_cell.angle_beta   90.00
_cell.angle_gamma   90.00
#
_symmetry.space_group_name_H-M   'P 1'
#
loop_
_entity.id
_entity.type
_entity.pdbx_description
1 polymer ?
#
loop_
_entity_poly.entity_id
_entity_poly.type
_entity_poly.pdbx_seq_one_letter_code
_entity_poly.pdbx_strand_id
1 'polypeptide(L)'
;MAYYLPTQFQDQTPQPFDAEVAIEEWPAHIIYARPFNGNTTEELILQEINQLAVHLDSPEWFLQDTFIVAGYNSPAAPNPHNEIWIIHSP
;
A
#
# COMPACT_ATOMS: atom_id res chain seq x y z
N MET A 1 1.10 0.53 -10.03
CA MET A 1 -0.21 0.75 -9.36
C MET A 1 -0.96 -0.57 -9.39
N ALA A 2 -1.66 -0.91 -8.32
CA ALA A 2 -2.44 -2.14 -8.23
C ALA A 2 -3.86 -1.81 -7.77
N TYR A 3 -4.81 -2.66 -8.16
CA TYR A 3 -6.21 -2.57 -7.75
C TYR A 3 -6.66 -3.91 -7.20
N TYR A 4 -7.40 -3.89 -6.10
CA TYR A 4 -7.99 -5.09 -5.56
C TYR A 4 -9.10 -5.59 -6.49
N LEU A 5 -8.96 -6.83 -6.97
CA LEU A 5 -9.99 -7.51 -7.74
C LEU A 5 -11.13 -7.95 -6.78
N PRO A 6 -12.38 -7.51 -6.99
CA PRO A 6 -13.50 -7.90 -6.15
C PRO A 6 -13.66 -9.42 -6.06
N THR A 7 -14.08 -9.91 -4.90
CA THR A 7 -14.18 -11.34 -4.56
C THR A 7 -14.91 -12.18 -5.60
N GLN A 8 -16.01 -11.67 -6.16
CA GLN A 8 -16.81 -12.35 -7.18
C GLN A 8 -16.05 -12.67 -8.48
N PHE A 9 -14.91 -12.02 -8.73
CA PHE A 9 -14.07 -12.25 -9.91
C PHE A 9 -12.78 -13.01 -9.59
N GLN A 10 -12.46 -13.28 -8.32
CA GLN A 10 -11.19 -13.93 -7.94
C GLN A 10 -11.07 -15.38 -8.47
N ASP A 11 -12.17 -16.15 -8.41
CA ASP A 11 -12.18 -17.54 -8.92
C ASP A 11 -12.15 -17.61 -10.46
N GLN A 12 -12.61 -16.55 -11.13
CA GLN A 12 -12.72 -16.47 -12.59
C GLN A 12 -12.24 -15.10 -13.08
N THR A 13 -10.95 -14.82 -12.87
CA THR A 13 -10.37 -13.52 -13.21
C THR A 13 -10.45 -13.26 -14.71
N PRO A 14 -11.09 -12.15 -15.14
CA PRO A 14 -11.13 -11.79 -16.55
C PRO A 14 -9.73 -11.44 -17.04
N GLN A 15 -9.38 -11.91 -18.24
CA GLN A 15 -8.11 -11.59 -18.87
C GLN A 15 -8.08 -10.11 -19.30
N PRO A 16 -7.06 -9.33 -18.89
CA PRO A 16 -6.88 -7.98 -19.39
C PRO A 16 -6.68 -7.97 -20.91
N PHE A 17 -7.26 -6.99 -21.60
CA PHE A 17 -7.01 -6.76 -23.02
C PHE A 17 -5.73 -5.95 -23.26
N ASP A 18 -5.38 -5.09 -22.30
CA ASP A 18 -4.17 -4.29 -22.33
C ASP A 18 -2.98 -5.14 -21.90
N ALA A 19 -1.95 -5.20 -22.74
CA ALA A 19 -0.75 -5.99 -22.49
C ALA A 19 0.13 -5.45 -21.35
N GLU A 20 -0.05 -4.18 -20.96
CA GLU A 20 0.64 -3.58 -19.82
C GLU A 20 -0.04 -3.90 -18.48
N VAL A 21 -1.24 -4.50 -18.51
CA VAL A 21 -1.97 -4.91 -17.32
C VAL A 21 -1.74 -6.39 -17.05
N ALA A 22 -1.12 -6.69 -15.92
CA ALA A 22 -0.91 -8.06 -15.44
C ALA A 22 -1.83 -8.36 -14.26
N ILE A 23 -2.21 -9.64 -14.12
CA ILE A 23 -2.85 -10.16 -12.91
C ILE A 23 -1.72 -10.55 -11.95
N GLU A 24 -1.75 -9.99 -10.75
CA GLU A 24 -0.81 -10.33 -9.68
C GLU A 24 -1.54 -11.15 -8.60
N GLU A 25 -1.04 -12.35 -8.33
CA GLU A 25 -1.44 -13.12 -7.16
C GLU A 25 -0.67 -12.60 -5.94
N TRP A 26 -1.37 -11.91 -5.04
CA TRP A 26 -0.78 -11.38 -3.82
C TRP A 26 -1.10 -12.31 -2.64
N PRO A 27 -0.12 -13.10 -2.12
CA PRO A 27 -0.38 -14.03 -1.02
C PRO A 27 -0.73 -13.30 0.28
N ALA A 28 -1.13 -14.06 1.29
CA ALA A 28 -1.38 -13.50 2.61
C ALA A 28 -0.10 -12.90 3.21
N HIS A 29 -0.17 -11.63 3.61
CA HIS A 29 0.92 -10.90 4.25
C HIS A 29 0.47 -10.35 5.61
N ILE A 30 1.42 -10.23 6.53
CA ILE A 30 1.25 -9.37 7.72
C ILE A 30 1.69 -7.97 7.29
N ILE A 31 0.82 -6.99 7.48
CA ILE A 31 1.11 -5.59 7.15
C ILE A 31 1.02 -4.74 8.42
N TYR A 32 1.93 -3.77 8.53
CA TYR A 32 1.82 -2.69 9.49
C TYR A 32 1.37 -1.45 8.74
N ALA A 33 0.19 -0.93 9.09
CA ALA A 33 -0.42 0.21 8.43
C ALA A 33 -0.42 1.43 9.34
N ARG A 34 -0.14 2.60 8.77
CA ARG A 34 -0.30 3.89 9.44
C ARG A 34 -1.12 4.85 8.57
N PRO A 35 -2.26 5.36 9.07
CA PRO A 35 -3.06 6.33 8.34
C PRO A 35 -2.38 7.70 8.36
N PHE A 36 -2.48 8.43 7.25
CA PHE A 36 -2.01 9.81 7.14
C PHE A 36 -2.94 10.66 6.26
N ASN A 37 -2.90 11.97 6.49
CA ASN A 37 -3.65 12.96 5.74
C ASN A 37 -2.70 13.82 4.88
N GLY A 38 -3.24 14.41 3.82
CA GLY A 38 -2.51 15.32 2.95
C GLY A 38 -2.08 14.66 1.64
N ASN A 39 -1.40 15.46 0.81
CA ASN A 39 -0.94 15.00 -0.50
C ASN A 39 0.22 14.02 -0.33
N THR A 40 0.18 12.93 -1.09
CA THR A 40 1.20 11.88 -1.10
C THR A 40 2.51 12.36 -1.74
N THR A 41 3.23 13.24 -1.07
CA THR A 41 4.59 13.65 -1.48
C THR A 41 5.62 12.65 -0.96
N GLU A 42 6.78 12.59 -1.62
CA GLU A 42 7.89 11.72 -1.20
C GLU A 42 8.35 12.04 0.24
N GLU A 43 8.48 13.33 0.57
CA GLU A 43 8.86 13.78 1.91
C GLU A 43 7.86 13.31 2.99
N LEU A 44 6.56 13.43 2.71
CA LEU A 44 5.52 12.96 3.63
C LEU A 44 5.55 11.44 3.78
N ILE A 45 5.69 10.70 2.67
CA ILE A 45 5.82 9.24 2.70
C ILE A 45 6.99 8.82 3.59
N LEU A 46 8.18 9.40 3.38
CA LEU A 46 9.37 9.07 4.16
C LEU A 46 9.17 9.41 5.64
N GLN A 47 8.51 10.53 5.95
CA GLN A 47 8.17 10.88 7.31
C GLN A 47 7.25 9.82 7.96
N GLU A 48 6.19 9.39 7.29
CA GLU A 48 5.25 8.41 7.83
C GLU A 48 5.88 7.02 7.98
N ILE A 49 6.77 6.61 7.07
CA ILE A 49 7.58 5.38 7.20
C ILE A 49 8.45 5.45 8.45
N ASN A 50 9.21 6.54 8.62
CA ASN A 50 10.09 6.72 9.78
C ASN A 50 9.30 6.74 11.08
N GLN A 51 8.15 7.40 11.11
CA GLN A 51 7.28 7.40 12.27
C GLN A 51 6.79 5.99 12.60
N LEU A 52 6.30 5.23 11.61
CA LEU A 52 5.86 3.85 11.85
C LEU A 52 7.01 2.97 12.36
N ALA A 53 8.22 3.10 11.82
CA ALA A 53 9.40 2.38 12.29
C ALA A 53 9.72 2.65 13.77
N VAL A 54 9.65 3.92 14.18
CA VAL A 54 9.83 4.32 15.58
C VAL A 54 8.75 3.71 16.50
N HIS A 55 7.50 3.63 16.03
CA HIS A 55 6.41 3.06 16.85
C HIS A 55 6.51 1.54 17.02
N LEU A 56 7.08 0.83 16.05
CA LEU A 56 7.26 -0.61 16.15
C LEU A 56 8.53 -1.03 16.89
N ASP A 57 9.44 -0.09 17.19
CA ASP A 57 10.74 -0.37 17.81
C ASP A 57 11.52 -1.47 17.06
N SER A 58 11.40 -1.50 15.73
CA SER A 58 11.98 -2.55 14.88
C SER A 58 12.40 -1.96 13.52
N PRO A 59 13.36 -1.02 13.49
CA PRO A 59 13.75 -0.30 12.27
C PRO A 59 14.28 -1.22 11.17
N GLU A 60 14.82 -2.39 11.52
CA GLU A 60 15.33 -3.39 10.57
C GLU A 60 14.25 -3.94 9.62
N TRP A 61 12.98 -3.99 10.02
CA TRP A 61 11.88 -4.44 9.15
C TRP A 61 11.57 -3.45 8.03
N PHE A 62 12.04 -2.21 8.17
CA PHE A 62 11.75 -1.12 7.25
C PHE A 62 12.89 -0.87 6.25
N LEU A 63 13.99 -1.62 6.35
CA LEU A 63 15.17 -1.52 5.47
C LEU A 63 14.97 -2.17 4.10
N GLN A 64 13.86 -2.87 3.86
CA GLN A 64 13.62 -3.57 2.59
C GLN A 64 13.18 -2.65 1.43
N ASP A 65 13.20 -1.33 1.61
CA ASP A 65 12.82 -0.31 0.59
C ASP A 65 11.47 -0.58 -0.10
N THR A 66 10.62 -1.41 0.49
CA THR A 66 9.37 -1.86 -0.10
C THR A 66 8.22 -1.42 0.79
N PHE A 67 7.46 -0.45 0.31
CA PHE A 67 6.28 0.07 0.96
C PHE A 67 5.14 0.20 -0.04
N ILE A 68 3.91 0.23 0.46
CA ILE A 68 2.72 0.47 -0.35
C ILE A 68 2.02 1.70 0.19
N VAL A 69 1.59 2.59 -0.71
CA VAL A 69 0.63 3.64 -0.38
C VAL A 69 -0.75 3.18 -0.81
N ALA A 70 -1.66 3.03 0.16
CA ALA A 70 -3.05 2.71 -0.08
C ALA A 70 -3.90 3.98 0.01
N GLY A 71 -4.48 4.39 -1.12
CA GLY A 71 -5.44 5.51 -1.18
C GLY A 71 -6.87 5.00 -1.26
N TYR A 72 -7.73 5.44 -0.35
CA TYR A 72 -9.12 4.95 -0.25
C TYR A 72 -10.13 5.86 -0.94
N ASN A 73 -9.79 7.12 -1.15
CA ASN A 73 -10.63 8.08 -1.84
C ASN A 73 -9.83 8.87 -2.89
N SER A 74 -10.53 9.74 -3.63
CA SER A 74 -9.88 10.59 -4.62
C SER A 74 -8.77 11.44 -3.98
N PRO A 75 -7.59 11.56 -4.61
CA PRO A 75 -6.54 12.47 -4.15
C PRO A 75 -7.01 13.93 -4.00
N ALA A 76 -8.06 14.33 -4.74
CA ALA A 76 -8.65 15.66 -4.67
C ALA A 76 -9.79 15.78 -3.64
N ALA A 77 -10.05 14.75 -2.83
CA ALA A 77 -11.06 14.79 -1.78
C ALA A 77 -10.65 15.79 -0.66
N PRO A 78 -11.62 16.44 0.02
CA PRO A 78 -11.31 17.41 1.08
C PRO A 78 -10.61 16.78 2.30
N ASN A 79 -10.79 15.48 2.53
CA ASN A 79 -10.09 14.71 3.55
C ASN A 79 -9.57 13.41 2.92
N PRO A 80 -8.41 13.45 2.23
CA PRO A 80 -7.82 12.26 1.64
C PRO A 80 -7.56 11.22 2.73
N HIS A 81 -8.03 9.99 2.51
CA HIS A 81 -7.79 8.89 3.43
C HIS A 81 -6.76 7.98 2.79
N ASN A 82 -5.53 8.05 3.33
CA ASN A 82 -4.39 7.29 2.85
C ASN A 82 -3.75 6.51 4.00
N GLU A 83 -3.12 5.40 3.66
CA GLU A 83 -2.27 4.64 4.57
C GLU A 83 -0.93 4.34 3.93
N ILE A 84 0.12 4.32 4.74
CA ILE A 84 1.40 3.71 4.39
C ILE A 84 1.44 2.31 4.99
N TRP A 85 1.80 1.32 4.17
CA TRP A 85 1.94 -0.07 4.58
C TRP A 85 3.39 -0.51 4.44
N ILE A 86 3.91 -1.13 5.50
CA ILE A 86 5.13 -1.95 5.43
C ILE A 86 4.74 -3.41 5.55
N ILE A 87 5.26 -4.20 4.62
CA ILE A 87 5.08 -5.65 4.59
C ILE A 87 6.06 -6.26 5.59
N HIS A 88 5.54 -6.97 6.58
CA HIS A 88 6.39 -7.72 7.50
C HIS A 88 7.08 -8.85 6.74
N SER A 89 8.41 -8.80 6.70
CA SER A 89 9.25 -9.87 6.18
C SER A 89 9.79 -10.69 7.35
N PRO A 90 9.55 -12.00 7.39
CA PRO A 90 10.04 -12.88 8.46
C PRO A 90 11.56 -13.10 8.43
#